data_AF-A0A1V9FKH7-F1
#
_entry.id   AF-A0A1V9FKH7-F1
#
_cell.length_a   1.000
_cell.length_b   1.000
_cell.length_c   1.000
_cell.angle_alpha   90.00
_cell.angle_beta   90.00
_cell.angle_gamma   90.00
#
_symmetry.space_group_name_H-M   'P 1'
#
loop_
_entity.id
_entity.type
_entity.pdbx_description
1 polymer ?
#
loop_
_entity_poly.entity_id
_entity_poly.type
_entity_poly.pdbx_seq_one_letter_code
_entity_poly.pdbx_strand_id
1 'polypeptide(L)'
;MIETNKITVEKLEIYWDCRGDGDHFARSAKEKERKLFSNGEWRLIDELLSDYALVKRNLAAEQYEQAFYEKLEASFYDHEAKERFYELCDEMEDWRGSR
;
A
#
# COMPACT_ATOMS: atom_id res chain seq x y z
N MET A 1 -5.39 7.30 22.42
CA MET A 1 -4.25 7.62 21.54
C MET A 1 -4.46 6.82 20.27
N ILE A 2 -4.74 7.46 19.14
CA ILE A 2 -4.99 6.75 17.87
C ILE A 2 -3.62 6.40 17.29
N GLU A 3 -3.33 5.12 17.06
CA GLU A 3 -2.08 4.66 16.46
C GLU A 3 -1.97 5.18 15.02
N THR A 4 -1.09 6.14 14.80
CA THR A 4 -0.82 6.81 13.50
C THR A 4 0.06 5.98 12.55
N ASN A 5 0.09 4.65 12.70
CA ASN A 5 0.91 3.73 11.91
C ASN A 5 0.09 2.76 11.03
N LYS A 6 -1.23 2.97 10.93
CA LYS A 6 -2.12 2.13 10.14
C LYS A 6 -2.42 2.76 8.79
N ILE A 7 -2.50 1.94 7.75
CA ILE A 7 -2.91 2.35 6.40
C ILE A 7 -4.42 2.60 6.40
N THR A 8 -4.82 3.77 5.91
CA THR A 8 -6.21 4.19 5.72
C THR A 8 -6.52 4.32 4.22
N VAL A 9 -7.79 4.39 3.86
CA VAL A 9 -8.23 4.67 2.48
C VAL A 9 -7.57 5.95 1.94
N GLU A 10 -7.58 7.04 2.72
CA GLU A 10 -6.99 8.33 2.30
C GLU A 10 -5.50 8.21 1.95
N LYS A 11 -4.74 7.37 2.66
CA LYS A 11 -3.33 7.11 2.33
C LYS A 11 -3.18 6.37 1.00
N LEU A 12 -4.04 5.38 0.75
CA LEU A 12 -4.04 4.62 -0.50
C LEU A 12 -4.40 5.50 -1.70
N GLU A 13 -5.35 6.42 -1.55
CA GLU A 13 -5.69 7.41 -2.58
C GLU A 13 -4.51 8.31 -2.93
N ILE A 14 -3.82 8.87 -1.92
CA ILE A 14 -2.63 9.70 -2.14
C ILE A 14 -1.52 8.91 -2.83
N TYR A 15 -1.32 7.66 -2.42
CA TYR A 15 -0.34 6.77 -3.02
C TYR A 15 -0.67 6.50 -4.50
N TRP A 16 -1.94 6.22 -4.81
CA TRP A 16 -2.44 6.02 -6.17
C TRP A 16 -2.27 7.26 -7.05
N ASP A 17 -2.65 8.44 -6.55
CA ASP A 17 -2.50 9.72 -7.25
C ASP A 17 -1.04 9.98 -7.65
N CYS A 18 -0.10 9.58 -6.79
CA CYS A 18 1.32 9.65 -7.07
C CYS A 18 1.86 8.45 -7.86
N ARG A 19 1.02 7.45 -8.15
CA ARG A 19 1.38 6.18 -8.82
C ARG A 19 2.53 5.44 -8.13
N GLY A 20 2.59 5.53 -6.81
CA GLY A 20 3.69 4.99 -6.00
C GLY A 20 5.02 5.75 -6.15
N ASP A 21 5.07 6.86 -6.89
CA ASP A 21 6.26 7.70 -7.01
C ASP A 21 6.45 8.54 -5.73
N GLY A 22 7.24 8.00 -4.80
CA GLY A 22 7.58 8.67 -3.54
C GLY A 22 8.34 9.98 -3.73
N ASP A 23 9.11 10.15 -4.82
CA ASP A 23 9.79 11.41 -5.12
C ASP A 23 8.80 12.45 -5.64
N HIS A 24 7.79 12.04 -6.41
CA HIS A 24 6.69 12.90 -6.80
C HIS A 24 5.90 13.35 -5.57
N PHE A 25 5.56 12.43 -4.66
CA PHE A 25 4.90 12.76 -3.40
C PHE A 25 5.73 13.74 -2.56
N ALA A 26 7.03 13.47 -2.37
CA ALA A 26 7.92 14.32 -1.60
C ALA A 26 8.07 15.75 -2.16
N ARG A 27 7.80 15.96 -3.46
CA ARG A 27 7.88 17.27 -4.12
C ARG A 27 6.53 17.97 -4.21
N SER A 28 5.45 17.22 -4.46
CA SER A 28 4.16 17.78 -4.87
C SER A 28 3.08 17.73 -3.79
N ALA A 29 3.24 16.88 -2.76
CA ALA A 29 2.23 16.70 -1.73
C ALA A 29 2.02 17.97 -0.89
N LYS A 30 0.75 18.28 -0.63
CA LYS A 30 0.33 19.37 0.25
C LYS A 30 0.74 19.04 1.68
N GLU A 31 0.91 20.08 2.51
CA GLU A 31 1.30 19.91 3.91
C GLU A 31 0.33 18.99 4.68
N LYS A 32 -0.97 19.08 4.39
CA LYS A 32 -1.98 18.18 4.98
C LYS A 32 -1.78 16.71 4.60
N GLU A 33 -1.41 16.42 3.36
CA GLU A 33 -1.18 15.06 2.86
C GLU A 33 0.11 14.47 3.46
N ARG A 34 1.16 15.30 3.58
CA ARG A 34 2.40 14.91 4.26
C ARG A 34 2.20 14.56 5.73
N LYS A 35 1.27 15.22 6.41
CA LYS A 35 0.95 14.94 7.83
C LYS A 35 0.18 13.64 8.03
N LEU A 36 -0.46 13.11 6.98
CA LEU A 36 -1.16 11.84 7.06
C LEU A 36 -0.16 10.67 7.09
N PHE A 37 0.94 10.80 6.36
CA PHE A 37 2.00 9.80 6.33
C PHE A 37 3.00 10.01 7.47
N SER A 38 3.14 9.01 8.31
CA SER A 38 4.26 8.85 9.24
C SER A 38 5.44 8.14 8.55
N ASN A 39 6.58 8.08 9.24
CA ASN A 39 7.76 7.43 8.70
C ASN A 39 7.52 5.93 8.47
N GLY A 40 7.45 5.51 7.20
CA GLY A 40 7.47 4.11 6.80
C GLY A 40 6.20 3.58 6.15
N GLU A 41 5.08 4.31 6.21
CA GLU A 41 3.79 3.83 5.69
C GLU A 41 3.77 3.78 4.15
N TRP A 42 4.41 4.74 3.50
CA TRP A 42 4.61 4.71 2.06
C TRP A 42 5.34 3.42 1.64
N ARG A 43 6.45 3.15 2.32
CA ARG A 43 7.26 1.95 2.10
C ARG A 43 6.50 0.67 2.43
N LEU A 44 5.63 0.71 3.44
CA LEU A 44 4.79 -0.42 3.79
C LEU A 44 3.80 -0.73 2.66
N ILE A 45 3.18 0.28 2.05
CA ILE A 45 2.30 0.11 0.89
C ILE A 45 3.09 -0.48 -0.30
N ASP A 46 4.28 0.06 -0.60
CA ASP A 46 5.18 -0.47 -1.65
C ASP A 46 5.51 -1.96 -1.44
N GLU A 47 5.86 -2.33 -0.21
CA GLU A 47 6.23 -3.69 0.17
C GLU A 47 5.04 -4.62 0.06
N LEU A 48 3.88 -4.26 0.62
CA LEU A 48 2.66 -5.06 0.53
C LEU A 48 2.20 -5.26 -0.92
N LEU A 49 2.28 -4.24 -1.78
CA LEU A 49 1.97 -4.36 -3.21
C LEU A 49 2.88 -5.37 -3.90
N SER A 50 4.18 -5.29 -3.60
CA SER A 50 5.19 -6.20 -4.16
C SER A 50 4.98 -7.64 -3.68
N ASP A 51 4.74 -7.82 -2.39
CA ASP A 51 4.47 -9.13 -1.78
C ASP A 51 3.18 -9.74 -2.32
N TYR A 52 2.12 -8.95 -2.42
CA TYR A 52 0.85 -9.38 -3.01
C TYR A 52 1.04 -9.87 -4.44
N ALA A 53 1.85 -9.17 -5.26
CA ALA A 53 2.14 -9.60 -6.62
C ALA A 53 2.90 -10.94 -6.67
N LEU A 54 3.80 -11.21 -5.71
CA LEU A 54 4.51 -12.49 -5.61
C LEU A 54 3.56 -13.62 -5.21
N VAL A 55 2.70 -13.38 -4.21
CA VAL A 55 1.70 -14.34 -3.73
C VAL A 55 0.67 -14.64 -4.82
N LYS A 56 0.08 -13.62 -5.44
CA LYS A 56 -0.92 -13.75 -6.53
C LYS A 56 -0.39 -14.56 -7.71
N ARG A 57 0.92 -14.47 -8.00
CA ARG A 57 1.57 -15.20 -9.10
C ARG A 57 2.10 -16.57 -8.69
N ASN A 58 1.84 -17.01 -7.46
CA ASN A 58 2.33 -18.26 -6.89
C ASN A 58 3.87 -18.38 -6.97
N LEU A 59 4.56 -17.25 -6.77
CA LEU A 59 6.03 -17.14 -6.76
C LEU A 59 6.62 -17.08 -5.35
N ALA A 60 5.77 -17.06 -4.33
CA ALA A 60 6.16 -17.06 -2.93
C ALA A 60 6.16 -18.48 -2.35
N ALA A 61 7.06 -18.75 -1.40
CA ALA A 61 6.99 -19.97 -0.59
C ALA A 61 5.83 -19.88 0.41
N GLU A 62 5.28 -21.01 0.84
CA GLU A 62 4.15 -21.07 1.79
C GLU A 62 4.41 -20.27 3.08
N GLN A 63 5.63 -20.36 3.64
CA GLN A 63 5.98 -19.59 4.85
C GLN A 63 6.00 -18.07 4.60
N TYR A 64 6.34 -17.66 3.38
CA TYR A 64 6.33 -16.26 2.98
C TYR A 64 4.89 -15.76 2.78
N GLU A 65 4.04 -16.56 2.14
CA GLU A 65 2.63 -16.24 1.96
C GLU A 65 1.91 -16.08 3.31
N GLN A 66 2.18 -16.98 4.27
CA GLN A 66 1.63 -16.85 5.61
C GLN A 66 2.08 -15.56 6.30
N ALA A 67 3.38 -15.26 6.28
CA ALA A 67 3.93 -14.04 6.86
C ALA A 67 3.36 -12.77 6.19
N PHE A 68 3.12 -12.83 4.87
CA PHE A 68 2.47 -11.75 4.13
C PHE A 68 1.05 -11.49 4.66
N TYR A 69 0.20 -12.52 4.81
CA TYR A 69 -1.17 -12.32 5.31
C TYR A 69 -1.19 -11.82 6.75
N GLU A 70 -0.32 -12.32 7.62
CA GLU A 70 -0.20 -11.81 9.00
C GLU A 70 0.16 -10.33 9.02
N LYS A 71 1.12 -9.93 8.18
CA LYS A 71 1.50 -8.52 8.01
C LYS A 71 0.37 -7.69 7.42
N LEU A 72 -0.34 -8.22 6.43
CA LEU A 72 -1.46 -7.56 5.77
C LEU A 72 -2.56 -7.21 6.79
N GLU A 73 -3.01 -8.18 7.60
CA GLU A 73 -4.01 -7.93 8.66
C GLU A 73 -3.54 -6.89 9.67
N ALA A 74 -2.25 -6.90 10.01
CA ALA A 74 -1.67 -5.96 10.96
C ALA A 74 -1.48 -4.54 10.40
N SER A 75 -1.58 -4.32 9.08
CA SER A 75 -1.19 -3.05 8.44
C SER A 75 -2.34 -2.05 8.27
N PHE A 76 -3.58 -2.51 8.13
CA PHE A 76 -4.73 -1.63 7.86
C PHE A 76 -5.45 -1.14 9.12
N TYR A 77 -6.06 0.03 9.00
CA TYR A 77 -6.85 0.66 10.05
C TYR A 77 -8.21 -0.04 10.22
N ASP A 78 -8.86 -0.35 9.10
CA ASP A 78 -10.17 -1.00 9.04
C ASP A 78 -10.28 -1.90 7.79
N HIS A 79 -11.44 -2.56 7.68
CA HIS A 79 -11.76 -3.42 6.54
C HIS A 79 -11.81 -2.65 5.22
N GLU A 80 -12.33 -1.42 5.24
CA GLU A 80 -12.49 -0.57 4.06
C GLU A 80 -11.13 -0.23 3.43
N ALA A 81 -10.15 0.16 4.24
CA ALA A 81 -8.79 0.41 3.77
C ALA A 81 -8.15 -0.84 3.16
N LYS A 82 -8.43 -2.03 3.71
CA LYS A 82 -7.93 -3.28 3.16
C LYS A 82 -8.59 -3.64 1.83
N GLU A 83 -9.91 -3.46 1.71
CA GLU A 83 -10.61 -3.64 0.44
C GLU A 83 -10.05 -2.70 -0.63
N ARG A 84 -9.87 -1.43 -0.29
CA ARG A 84 -9.29 -0.45 -1.21
C ARG A 84 -7.87 -0.83 -1.64
N PHE A 85 -7.08 -1.43 -0.76
CA PHE A 85 -5.74 -1.91 -1.13
C PHE A 85 -5.80 -3.01 -2.20
N TYR A 86 -6.76 -3.93 -2.14
CA TYR A 86 -6.91 -4.95 -3.19
C TYR A 86 -7.30 -4.32 -4.54
N GLU A 87 -8.20 -3.34 -4.54
CA GLU A 87 -8.53 -2.58 -5.75
C GLU A 87 -7.30 -1.87 -6.32
N LEU A 88 -6.50 -1.23 -5.45
CA LEU A 88 -5.23 -0.60 -5.82
C LEU A 88 -4.26 -1.59 -6.47
N CYS A 89 -4.17 -2.82 -5.97
CA CYS A 89 -3.33 -3.86 -6.55
C CYS A 89 -3.73 -4.17 -8.00
N ASP A 90 -5.02 -4.29 -8.27
CA ASP A 90 -5.53 -4.57 -9.61
C ASP A 90 -5.32 -3.36 -10.54
N GLU A 91 -5.62 -2.15 -10.08
CA GLU A 91 -5.37 -0.89 -10.81
C GLU A 91 -3.89 -0.73 -11.20
N MET A 92 -2.98 -1.03 -10.27
CA MET A 92 -1.53 -0.95 -10.50
C MET A 92 -1.03 -2.04 -11.46
N GLU A 93 -1.61 -3.24 -11.43
CA GLU A 93 -1.28 -4.32 -12.35
C GLU A 93 -1.71 -3.96 -13.78
N ASP A 94 -2.93 -3.45 -13.96
CA ASP A 94 -3.44 -2.98 -15.25
C ASP A 94 -2.59 -1.84 -15.82
N TRP A 95 -2.19 -0.89 -14.98
CA TRP A 95 -1.32 0.22 -15.39
C TRP A 95 0.05 -0.28 -15.88
N ARG A 96 0.64 -1.28 -15.21
CA ARG A 96 1.93 -1.86 -15.57
C ARG A 96 1.86 -2.78 -16.80
N GLY A 97 0.74 -3.46 -17.01
CA GLY A 97 0.50 -4.32 -18.17
C GLY A 97 0.12 -3.57 -19.45
N SER A 98 -0.29 -2.31 -19.34
CA SER A 98 -0.65 -1.44 -20.47
C SER A 98 0.54 -0.71 -21.13
N ARG A 99 1.78 -1.03 -20.74
CA ARG A 99 3.03 -0.51 -21.30
C ARG A 99 3.75 -1.57 -22.13
#